data_AF-A0A2J4YJE9-F1
#
_entry.id   AF-A0A2J4YJE9-F1
#
_cell.length_a   1.000
_cell.length_b   1.000
_cell.length_c   1.000
_cell.angle_alpha   90.00
_cell.angle_beta   90.00
_cell.angle_gamma   90.00
#
_symmetry.space_group_name_H-M   'P 1'
#
loop_
_entity.id
_entity.type
_entity.pdbx_description
1 polymer ?
#
loop_
_entity_poly.entity_id
_entity_poly.type
_entity_poly.pdbx_seq_one_letter_code
_entity_poly.pdbx_strand_id
1 'polypeptide(L)'
;MRLIYSVILLGLIAGWNSARAGTCTTITPQISTLSVGTITVPRDAPVGTVIFSGGGTYTGSYLSGCTNPLMLGFSMRYNNATLSSYGNHVYNTNISGIGIRFSSNAYFENPSNTFSYNAQTSYVDWYGGNIQLVVTGPVSSGALTPGTIGVVTLQGSDGVYRDGLTATLTDGTINALACSITTPQLNFIIGDIPASTFGSTVGTTPAGAQNTQNLGLSCSAGTNITVSLSGVQNPDSANPSVMALT
;
A
#
# COMPACT_ATOMS: atom_id res chain seq x y z
N MET A 1 35.68 -52.70 -16.12
CA MET A 1 34.73 -53.05 -15.03
C MET A 1 34.82 -52.14 -13.81
N ARG A 2 36.01 -51.79 -13.28
CA ARG A 2 36.14 -50.93 -12.06
C ARG A 2 35.54 -49.52 -12.18
N LEU A 3 35.63 -48.88 -13.34
CA LEU A 3 35.12 -47.51 -13.53
C LEU A 3 33.59 -47.40 -13.48
N ILE A 4 32.86 -48.43 -13.95
CA ILE A 4 31.38 -48.45 -13.98
C ILE A 4 30.82 -48.57 -12.56
N TYR A 5 31.45 -49.40 -11.71
CA TYR A 5 31.06 -49.50 -10.29
C TYR A 5 31.32 -48.20 -9.52
N SER A 6 32.39 -47.46 -9.84
CA SER A 6 32.68 -46.17 -9.19
C SER A 6 31.67 -45.08 -9.56
N VAL A 7 31.16 -45.05 -10.79
CA VAL A 7 30.14 -44.07 -11.23
C VAL A 7 28.76 -44.39 -10.64
N ILE A 8 28.40 -45.67 -10.53
CA ILE A 8 27.14 -46.09 -9.87
C ILE A 8 27.19 -45.79 -8.37
N LEU A 9 28.34 -45.98 -7.72
CA LEU A 9 28.51 -45.66 -6.30
C LEU A 9 28.42 -44.15 -6.05
N LEU A 10 28.99 -43.30 -6.92
CA LEU A 10 28.89 -41.83 -6.81
C LEU A 10 27.45 -41.31 -7.02
N GLY A 11 26.66 -41.95 -7.90
CA GLY A 11 25.25 -41.62 -8.12
C GLY A 11 24.34 -41.94 -6.92
N LEU A 12 24.70 -42.95 -6.12
CA LEU A 12 23.92 -43.34 -4.92
C LEU A 12 24.17 -42.41 -3.72
N ILE A 13 25.34 -41.78 -3.62
CA ILE A 13 25.66 -40.82 -2.53
C ILE A 13 25.08 -39.43 -2.78
N ALA A 14 24.76 -39.08 -4.03
CA ALA A 14 24.10 -37.82 -4.38
C ALA A 14 22.58 -37.82 -4.10
N GLY A 15 21.96 -39.00 -3.92
CA GLY A 15 20.52 -39.14 -3.69
C GLY A 15 20.07 -39.04 -2.22
N TRP A 16 20.97 -38.80 -1.27
CA TRP A 16 20.65 -38.82 0.17
C TRP A 16 20.51 -37.47 0.86
N ASN A 17 20.67 -36.37 0.13
CA ASN A 17 20.34 -35.04 0.67
C ASN A 17 18.87 -34.69 0.40
N SER A 18 17.96 -35.57 0.85
CA SER A 18 16.55 -35.22 0.96
C SER A 18 16.38 -34.42 2.26
N ALA A 19 16.60 -33.11 2.22
CA ALA A 19 16.25 -32.24 3.32
C ALA A 19 14.72 -32.30 3.51
N ARG A 20 14.25 -33.07 4.48
CA ARG A 20 12.83 -33.13 4.81
C ARG A 20 12.51 -31.95 5.73
N ALA A 21 11.58 -31.11 5.31
CA ALA A 21 10.99 -30.14 6.22
C ALA A 21 10.36 -30.89 7.40
N GLY A 22 10.58 -30.39 8.60
CA GLY A 22 9.92 -30.85 9.79
C GLY A 22 8.42 -30.56 9.73
N THR A 23 7.65 -31.38 10.43
CA THR A 23 6.18 -31.40 10.36
C THR A 23 5.57 -31.07 11.72
N CYS A 24 4.34 -30.59 11.74
CA CYS A 24 3.53 -30.48 12.95
C CYS A 24 2.51 -31.60 12.99
N THR A 25 2.32 -32.23 14.15
CA THR A 25 1.33 -33.30 14.32
C THR A 25 -0.10 -32.78 14.31
N THR A 26 -0.28 -31.52 14.71
CA THR A 26 -1.60 -30.88 14.81
C THR A 26 -1.58 -29.53 14.13
N ILE A 27 -2.56 -29.32 13.25
CA ILE A 27 -2.90 -28.01 12.68
C ILE A 27 -4.31 -27.71 13.15
N THR A 28 -4.47 -26.64 13.92
CA THR A 28 -5.77 -26.15 14.37
C THR A 28 -6.09 -24.92 13.54
N PRO A 29 -6.99 -24.99 12.54
CA PRO A 29 -7.33 -23.82 11.74
C PRO A 29 -7.86 -22.70 12.62
N GLN A 30 -7.21 -21.55 12.54
CA GLN A 30 -7.61 -20.36 13.30
C GLN A 30 -7.98 -19.20 12.39
N ILE A 31 -8.87 -18.34 12.87
CA ILE A 31 -9.29 -17.12 12.18
C ILE A 31 -8.88 -15.92 13.03
N SER A 32 -7.97 -15.11 12.50
CA SER A 32 -7.61 -13.80 13.04
C SER A 32 -8.44 -12.75 12.32
N THR A 33 -9.09 -11.86 13.06
CA THR A 33 -9.98 -10.84 12.49
C THR A 33 -9.39 -9.45 12.65
N LEU A 34 -9.63 -8.57 11.67
CA LEU A 34 -9.24 -7.17 11.68
C LEU A 34 -10.44 -6.30 11.33
N SER A 35 -10.75 -5.34 12.20
CA SER A 35 -11.65 -4.22 11.93
C SER A 35 -10.79 -2.96 11.74
N VAL A 36 -10.98 -2.28 10.60
CA VAL A 36 -10.29 -1.02 10.31
C VAL A 36 -11.09 0.17 10.84
N GLY A 37 -12.42 0.06 10.92
CA GLY A 37 -13.29 1.19 11.24
C GLY A 37 -13.31 2.24 10.12
N THR A 38 -13.52 3.50 10.47
CA THR A 38 -13.61 4.61 9.52
C THR A 38 -12.32 5.42 9.50
N ILE A 39 -11.75 5.60 8.31
CA ILE A 39 -10.56 6.42 8.08
C ILE A 39 -10.92 7.56 7.14
N THR A 40 -10.52 8.77 7.53
CA THR A 40 -10.64 9.96 6.71
C THR A 40 -9.26 10.34 6.17
N VAL A 41 -9.14 10.49 4.86
CA VAL A 41 -7.86 10.77 4.17
C VAL A 41 -8.08 11.80 3.05
N PRO A 42 -7.17 12.77 2.85
CA PRO A 42 -7.23 13.65 1.68
C PRO A 42 -7.16 12.86 0.37
N ARG A 43 -7.97 13.25 -0.64
CA ARG A 43 -7.96 12.62 -1.97
C ARG A 43 -6.57 12.56 -2.58
N ASP A 44 -5.81 13.64 -2.42
CA ASP A 44 -4.48 13.81 -3.01
C ASP A 44 -3.35 13.57 -2.00
N ALA A 45 -3.60 12.72 -0.99
CA ALA A 45 -2.55 12.30 -0.06
C ALA A 45 -1.35 11.70 -0.83
N PRO A 46 -0.10 11.96 -0.42
CA PRO A 46 1.07 11.45 -1.12
C PRO A 46 1.08 9.91 -1.23
N VAL A 47 1.43 9.40 -2.41
CA VAL A 47 1.62 7.96 -2.62
C VAL A 47 2.69 7.41 -1.66
N GLY A 48 2.42 6.26 -1.05
CA GLY A 48 3.26 5.64 -0.02
C GLY A 48 2.86 6.03 1.41
N THR A 49 1.93 6.96 1.60
CA THR A 49 1.42 7.31 2.93
C THR A 49 0.68 6.12 3.55
N VAL A 50 1.08 5.71 4.74
CA VAL A 50 0.36 4.70 5.53
C VAL A 50 -0.76 5.38 6.28
N ILE A 51 -2.02 5.03 5.97
CA ILE A 51 -3.21 5.63 6.58
C ILE A 51 -3.84 4.76 7.67
N PHE A 52 -3.39 3.50 7.76
CA PHE A 52 -3.76 2.56 8.81
C PHE A 52 -2.58 1.63 9.11
N SER A 53 -2.39 1.30 10.38
CA SER A 53 -1.49 0.23 10.81
C SER A 53 -2.07 -0.45 12.05
N GLY A 54 -2.39 -1.74 11.93
CA GLY A 54 -2.98 -2.51 13.01
C GLY A 54 -2.74 -4.01 12.84
N GLY A 55 -2.92 -4.78 13.91
CA GLY A 55 -2.86 -6.24 13.87
C GLY A 55 -4.25 -6.85 13.93
N GLY A 56 -4.39 -8.06 13.38
CA GLY A 56 -5.56 -8.88 13.63
C GLY A 56 -5.62 -9.39 15.08
N THR A 57 -6.69 -10.09 15.43
CA THR A 57 -6.82 -10.69 16.77
C THR A 57 -5.75 -11.75 17.03
N TYR A 58 -5.28 -11.79 18.29
CA TYR A 58 -4.48 -12.90 18.81
C TYR A 58 -5.34 -14.16 18.90
N THR A 59 -4.85 -15.28 18.36
CA THR A 59 -5.58 -16.55 18.36
C THR A 59 -4.87 -17.66 19.13
N GLY A 60 -3.63 -17.44 19.57
CA GLY A 60 -2.82 -18.46 20.25
C GLY A 60 -2.16 -19.44 19.30
N SER A 61 -1.89 -20.66 19.77
CA SER A 61 -1.19 -21.68 18.99
C SER A 61 -2.07 -22.29 17.91
N TYR A 62 -1.69 -22.11 16.64
CA TYR A 62 -2.37 -22.74 15.49
C TYR A 62 -1.64 -23.98 14.98
N LEU A 63 -0.39 -24.18 15.38
CA LEU A 63 0.40 -25.38 15.12
C LEU A 63 0.96 -25.95 16.43
N SER A 64 0.95 -27.27 16.60
CA SER A 64 1.58 -27.94 17.75
C SER A 64 2.18 -29.30 17.38
N GLY A 65 3.10 -29.78 18.23
CA GLY A 65 3.89 -30.99 17.98
C GLY A 65 4.81 -30.86 16.77
N CYS A 66 5.37 -29.66 16.57
CA CYS A 66 6.24 -29.35 15.44
C CYS A 66 7.66 -29.87 15.63
N THR A 67 8.19 -30.49 14.59
CA THR A 67 9.62 -30.78 14.43
C THR A 67 10.24 -29.70 13.56
N ASN A 68 11.42 -29.20 13.96
CA ASN A 68 12.12 -28.15 13.21
C ASN A 68 13.11 -28.73 12.19
N PRO A 69 13.42 -27.99 11.11
CA PRO A 69 12.77 -26.74 10.69
C PRO A 69 11.49 -27.02 9.89
N LEU A 70 10.40 -26.29 10.16
CA LEU A 70 9.18 -26.37 9.34
C LEU A 70 9.22 -25.37 8.17
N MET A 71 8.43 -25.64 7.13
CA MET A 71 8.27 -24.73 5.98
C MET A 71 6.92 -24.02 6.08
N LEU A 72 6.96 -22.71 6.29
CA LEU A 72 5.78 -21.85 6.27
C LEU A 72 5.65 -21.15 4.92
N GLY A 73 4.42 -20.79 4.57
CA GLY A 73 4.10 -19.96 3.42
C GLY A 73 3.19 -18.82 3.84
N PHE A 74 3.57 -17.59 3.53
CA PHE A 74 2.75 -16.41 3.77
C PHE A 74 2.11 -15.97 2.45
N SER A 75 0.83 -16.30 2.31
CA SER A 75 0.06 -16.10 1.09
C SER A 75 -0.88 -14.92 1.23
N MET A 76 -0.67 -13.89 0.40
CA MET A 76 -1.64 -12.81 0.23
C MET A 76 -2.82 -13.32 -0.61
N ARG A 77 -4.05 -13.00 -0.19
CA ARG A 77 -5.28 -13.48 -0.86
C ARG A 77 -6.35 -12.41 -1.05
N TYR A 78 -6.20 -11.23 -0.45
CA TYR A 78 -7.19 -10.17 -0.51
C TYR A 78 -7.48 -9.73 -1.94
N ASN A 79 -8.76 -9.74 -2.34
CA ASN A 79 -9.24 -9.26 -3.63
C ASN A 79 -8.41 -9.78 -4.83
N ASN A 80 -8.20 -11.10 -4.89
CA ASN A 80 -7.37 -11.81 -5.86
C ASN A 80 -5.85 -11.51 -5.78
N ALA A 81 -5.40 -10.82 -4.74
CA ALA A 81 -4.00 -10.50 -4.46
C ALA A 81 -3.25 -10.00 -5.70
N THR A 82 -3.83 -8.99 -6.37
CA THR A 82 -3.18 -8.29 -7.49
C THR A 82 -2.26 -7.21 -6.93
N LEU A 83 -0.97 -7.24 -7.29
CA LEU A 83 -0.02 -6.24 -6.81
C LEU A 83 -0.41 -4.85 -7.34
N SER A 84 -0.34 -3.85 -6.47
CA SER A 84 -0.60 -2.47 -6.89
C SER A 84 0.54 -1.91 -7.74
N SER A 85 0.26 -0.87 -8.53
CA SER A 85 1.29 -0.15 -9.30
C SER A 85 2.38 0.48 -8.43
N TYR A 86 2.08 0.73 -7.15
CA TYR A 86 3.05 1.22 -6.17
C TYR A 86 4.10 0.14 -5.80
N GLY A 87 3.77 -1.15 -5.93
CA GLY A 87 4.66 -2.24 -5.52
C GLY A 87 4.86 -2.27 -4.00
N ASN A 88 6.09 -2.54 -3.54
CA ASN A 88 6.46 -2.54 -2.12
C ASN A 88 5.58 -3.45 -1.23
N HIS A 89 5.25 -4.63 -1.74
CA HIS A 89 4.39 -5.63 -1.09
C HIS A 89 2.94 -5.15 -0.86
N VAL A 90 2.53 -4.06 -1.54
CA VAL A 90 1.19 -3.48 -1.45
C VAL A 90 0.32 -4.02 -2.58
N TYR A 91 -0.76 -4.69 -2.21
CA TYR A 91 -1.76 -5.27 -3.10
C TYR A 91 -2.98 -4.37 -3.22
N ASN A 92 -3.67 -4.43 -4.36
CA ASN A 92 -4.86 -3.63 -4.61
C ASN A 92 -5.99 -4.01 -3.66
N THR A 93 -6.68 -2.99 -3.13
CA THR A 93 -7.99 -3.19 -2.52
C THR A 93 -9.09 -3.01 -3.57
N ASN A 94 -10.35 -3.04 -3.13
CA ASN A 94 -11.49 -2.64 -3.96
C ASN A 94 -11.69 -1.11 -4.00
N ILE A 95 -10.89 -0.34 -3.26
CA ILE A 95 -10.94 1.12 -3.22
C ILE A 95 -9.79 1.69 -4.04
N SER A 96 -10.12 2.52 -5.04
CA SER A 96 -9.11 3.15 -5.88
C SER A 96 -8.20 4.08 -5.06
N GLY A 97 -6.89 4.01 -5.33
CA GLY A 97 -5.88 4.78 -4.61
C GLY A 97 -5.51 4.24 -3.23
N ILE A 98 -6.11 3.13 -2.77
CA ILE A 98 -5.74 2.46 -1.51
C ILE A 98 -5.32 1.02 -1.78
N GLY A 99 -4.12 0.69 -1.30
CA GLY A 99 -3.60 -0.67 -1.26
C GLY A 99 -3.51 -1.21 0.15
N ILE A 100 -3.33 -2.52 0.27
CA ILE A 100 -3.17 -3.26 1.52
C ILE A 100 -1.86 -4.06 1.49
N ARG A 101 -1.11 -4.04 2.59
CA ARG A 101 0.02 -4.94 2.80
C ARG A 101 -0.09 -5.63 4.15
N PHE A 102 0.45 -6.84 4.22
CA PHE A 102 0.37 -7.68 5.40
C PHE A 102 1.72 -8.34 5.68
N SER A 103 2.14 -8.34 6.94
CA SER A 103 3.41 -8.92 7.37
C SER A 103 3.34 -9.56 8.75
N SER A 104 4.22 -10.53 9.01
CA SER A 104 4.46 -11.11 10.33
C SER A 104 5.90 -11.64 10.40
N ASN A 105 6.88 -10.75 10.60
CA ASN A 105 8.32 -10.99 10.39
C ASN A 105 8.73 -11.26 8.93
N ALA A 106 7.81 -11.66 8.06
CA ALA A 106 7.93 -11.71 6.61
C ALA A 106 6.65 -11.15 5.97
N TYR A 107 6.74 -10.68 4.73
CA TYR A 107 5.56 -10.21 3.98
C TYR A 107 4.74 -11.37 3.43
N PHE A 108 3.43 -11.17 3.40
CA PHE A 108 2.49 -12.02 2.70
C PHE A 108 2.48 -11.64 1.23
N GLU A 109 2.69 -12.63 0.36
CA GLU A 109 2.89 -12.41 -1.08
C GLU A 109 1.96 -13.28 -1.92
N ASN A 110 1.80 -12.89 -3.18
CA ASN A 110 1.23 -13.68 -4.25
C ASN A 110 2.19 -13.62 -5.45
N PRO A 111 2.89 -14.73 -5.81
CA PRO A 111 2.83 -16.06 -5.20
C PRO A 111 3.34 -16.08 -3.75
N SER A 112 2.93 -17.09 -2.97
CA SER A 112 3.20 -17.20 -1.53
C SER A 112 4.70 -17.12 -1.20
N ASN A 113 5.04 -16.32 -0.18
CA ASN A 113 6.39 -16.23 0.34
C ASN A 113 6.68 -17.44 1.25
N THR A 114 7.53 -18.35 0.80
CA THR A 114 7.84 -19.58 1.55
C THR A 114 9.22 -19.52 2.19
N PHE A 115 9.31 -19.94 3.44
CA PHE A 115 10.56 -19.88 4.20
C PHE A 115 10.63 -20.95 5.28
N SER A 116 11.87 -21.24 5.68
CA SER A 116 12.16 -22.15 6.79
C SER A 116 11.97 -21.43 8.12
N TYR A 117 11.26 -22.07 9.05
CA TYR A 117 10.91 -21.54 10.36
C TYR A 117 11.27 -22.53 11.46
N ASN A 118 11.80 -22.03 12.57
CA ASN A 118 12.13 -22.81 13.76
C ASN A 118 11.16 -22.42 14.89
N ALA A 119 10.24 -23.31 15.23
CA ALA A 119 9.38 -23.17 16.40
C ALA A 119 10.21 -23.21 17.68
N GLN A 120 9.97 -22.27 18.61
CA GLN A 120 10.74 -22.20 19.87
C GLN A 120 10.50 -23.41 20.79
N THR A 121 9.28 -23.93 20.81
CA THR A 121 8.76 -24.84 21.86
C THR A 121 7.77 -25.84 21.30
N SER A 122 8.00 -26.34 20.07
CA SER A 122 7.14 -27.26 19.31
C SER A 122 5.74 -26.74 18.93
N TYR A 123 5.44 -25.46 19.20
CA TYR A 123 4.22 -24.79 18.75
C TYR A 123 4.52 -23.49 18.00
N VAL A 124 3.54 -23.00 17.26
CA VAL A 124 3.59 -21.70 16.59
C VAL A 124 2.34 -20.90 16.96
N ASP A 125 2.57 -19.73 17.55
CA ASP A 125 1.52 -18.79 17.96
C ASP A 125 1.28 -17.72 16.90
N TRP A 126 0.06 -17.20 16.88
CA TRP A 126 -0.29 -16.04 16.07
C TRP A 126 -0.60 -14.81 16.91
N TYR A 127 0.18 -13.75 16.69
CA TYR A 127 0.09 -12.46 17.40
C TYR A 127 -0.60 -11.34 16.59
N GLY A 128 -1.43 -11.69 15.60
CA GLY A 128 -2.20 -10.70 14.83
C GLY A 128 -1.51 -10.20 13.55
N GLY A 129 -0.17 -10.27 13.49
CA GLY A 129 0.61 -9.70 12.39
C GLY A 129 0.43 -8.17 12.28
N ASN A 130 0.96 -7.58 11.21
CA ASN A 130 0.81 -6.16 10.91
C ASN A 130 0.19 -5.97 9.53
N ILE A 131 -1.02 -5.41 9.51
CA ILE A 131 -1.78 -5.03 8.33
C ILE A 131 -1.73 -3.51 8.20
N GLN A 132 -1.42 -3.03 7.01
CA GLN A 132 -1.37 -1.62 6.70
C GLN A 132 -2.18 -1.28 5.46
N LEU A 133 -2.86 -0.14 5.49
CA LEU A 133 -3.46 0.48 4.31
C LEU A 133 -2.56 1.62 3.85
N VAL A 134 -2.24 1.64 2.57
CA VAL A 134 -1.24 2.52 1.97
C VAL A 134 -1.85 3.24 0.78
N VAL A 135 -1.60 4.55 0.67
CA VAL A 135 -2.02 5.33 -0.51
C VAL A 135 -1.19 4.89 -1.73
N THR A 136 -1.86 4.49 -2.80
CA THR A 136 -1.26 4.04 -4.07
C THR A 136 -1.57 4.98 -5.25
N GLY A 137 -2.44 5.98 -5.03
CA GLY A 137 -2.84 6.98 -6.02
C GLY A 137 -3.95 7.88 -5.47
N PRO A 138 -4.61 8.69 -6.30
CA PRO A 138 -5.74 9.51 -5.87
C PRO A 138 -6.83 8.68 -5.21
N VAL A 139 -7.18 9.03 -3.98
CA VAL A 139 -8.04 8.21 -3.11
C VAL A 139 -9.52 8.43 -3.42
N SER A 140 -10.27 7.34 -3.59
CA SER A 140 -11.73 7.34 -3.63
C SER A 140 -12.35 6.94 -2.29
N SER A 141 -13.55 7.43 -1.99
CA SER A 141 -14.34 6.96 -0.85
C SER A 141 -14.98 5.60 -1.12
N GLY A 142 -15.19 4.80 -0.08
CA GLY A 142 -15.97 3.57 -0.13
C GLY A 142 -15.69 2.62 1.02
N ALA A 143 -16.47 1.54 1.10
CA ALA A 143 -16.27 0.47 2.06
C ALA A 143 -15.32 -0.60 1.50
N LEU A 144 -14.34 -1.03 2.29
CA LEU A 144 -13.50 -2.18 1.97
C LEU A 144 -14.35 -3.46 1.97
N THR A 145 -14.12 -4.34 1.01
CA THR A 145 -14.80 -5.63 0.91
C THR A 145 -14.34 -6.57 2.02
N PRO A 146 -15.21 -7.00 2.96
CA PRO A 146 -14.84 -7.99 3.96
C PRO A 146 -14.38 -9.30 3.31
N GLY A 147 -13.40 -9.97 3.91
CA GLY A 147 -12.88 -11.22 3.39
C GLY A 147 -11.44 -11.53 3.81
N THR A 148 -10.92 -12.65 3.31
CA THR A 148 -9.57 -13.11 3.63
C THR A 148 -8.52 -12.13 3.13
N ILE A 149 -7.69 -11.62 4.04
CA ILE A 149 -6.53 -10.77 3.72
C ILE A 149 -5.37 -11.64 3.26
N GLY A 150 -4.98 -12.60 4.10
CA GLY A 150 -3.87 -13.50 3.85
C GLY A 150 -3.93 -14.73 4.74
N VAL A 151 -3.15 -15.75 4.38
CA VAL A 151 -3.17 -17.05 5.03
C VAL A 151 -1.75 -17.52 5.26
N VAL A 152 -1.50 -18.02 6.46
CA VAL A 152 -0.28 -18.77 6.79
C VAL A 152 -0.55 -20.23 6.44
N THR A 153 0.29 -20.76 5.55
CA THR A 153 0.27 -22.16 5.15
C THR A 153 1.46 -22.91 5.73
N LEU A 154 1.27 -24.20 6.02
CA LEU A 154 2.31 -25.12 6.47
C LEU A 154 2.51 -26.19 5.41
N GLN A 155 3.76 -26.51 5.09
CA GLN A 155 4.08 -27.66 4.24
C GLN A 155 3.90 -28.98 5.02
N GLY A 156 3.08 -29.88 4.51
CA GLY A 156 2.96 -31.25 5.01
C GLY A 156 4.17 -32.12 4.63
N SER A 157 4.25 -33.32 5.21
CA SER A 157 5.27 -34.33 4.88
C SER A 157 5.20 -34.81 3.42
N ASP A 158 4.05 -34.61 2.78
CA ASP A 158 3.76 -34.83 1.37
C ASP A 158 4.27 -33.70 0.46
N GLY A 159 4.83 -32.63 1.04
CA GLY A 159 5.28 -31.44 0.32
C GLY A 159 4.16 -30.45 -0.02
N VAL A 160 2.91 -30.74 0.37
CA VAL A 160 1.73 -29.94 0.03
C VAL A 160 1.48 -28.88 1.11
N TYR A 161 1.24 -27.64 0.68
CA TYR A 161 0.89 -26.56 1.60
C TYR A 161 -0.59 -26.60 1.99
N ARG A 162 -0.85 -26.48 3.29
CA ARG A 162 -2.20 -26.47 3.88
C ARG A 162 -2.38 -25.24 4.74
N ASP A 163 -3.59 -24.70 4.75
CA ASP A 163 -3.94 -23.51 5.52
C ASP A 163 -3.91 -23.82 7.02
N GLY A 164 -3.14 -23.05 7.79
CA GLY A 164 -3.08 -23.14 9.25
C GLY A 164 -3.79 -21.98 9.94
N LEU A 165 -3.63 -20.76 9.42
CA LEU A 165 -4.23 -19.57 9.98
C LEU A 165 -4.67 -18.62 8.87
N THR A 166 -5.89 -18.12 9.01
CA THR A 166 -6.49 -17.15 8.09
C THR A 166 -6.68 -15.80 8.78
N ALA A 167 -6.12 -14.73 8.21
CA ALA A 167 -6.43 -13.36 8.61
C ALA A 167 -7.55 -12.81 7.74
N THR A 168 -8.58 -12.24 8.36
CA THR A 168 -9.82 -11.80 7.70
C THR A 168 -10.13 -10.35 8.06
N LEU A 169 -10.43 -9.54 7.05
CA LEU A 169 -10.99 -8.20 7.19
C LEU A 169 -12.48 -8.30 7.47
N THR A 170 -12.96 -7.72 8.57
CA THR A 170 -14.39 -7.69 8.92
C THR A 170 -15.10 -6.45 8.42
N ASP A 171 -14.41 -5.31 8.46
CA ASP A 171 -14.94 -4.01 8.05
C ASP A 171 -13.83 -3.01 7.78
N GLY A 172 -14.20 -1.93 7.10
CA GLY A 172 -13.41 -0.73 6.94
C GLY A 172 -14.09 0.24 5.99
N THR A 173 -14.08 1.53 6.31
CA THR A 173 -14.62 2.60 5.46
C THR A 173 -13.56 3.66 5.23
N ILE A 174 -13.32 3.99 3.96
CA ILE A 174 -12.43 5.09 3.57
C ILE A 174 -13.29 6.28 3.14
N ASN A 175 -13.06 7.43 3.77
CA ASN A 175 -13.65 8.71 3.40
C ASN A 175 -12.55 9.59 2.78
N ALA A 176 -12.59 9.74 1.46
CA ALA A 176 -11.75 10.68 0.75
C ALA A 176 -12.29 12.10 0.93
N LEU A 177 -11.52 12.97 1.58
CA LEU A 177 -11.78 14.40 1.63
C LEU A 177 -11.33 15.04 0.31
N ALA A 178 -12.27 15.67 -0.38
CA ALA A 178 -12.00 16.33 -1.65
C ALA A 178 -12.67 17.71 -1.71
N CYS A 179 -12.11 18.55 -2.58
CA CYS A 179 -12.76 19.77 -3.06
C CYS A 179 -13.10 19.62 -4.54
N SER A 180 -14.25 20.15 -4.95
CA SER A 180 -14.56 20.39 -6.35
C SER A 180 -14.45 21.89 -6.65
N ILE A 181 -13.94 22.22 -7.85
CA ILE A 181 -13.88 23.61 -8.32
C ILE A 181 -15.27 24.00 -8.83
N THR A 182 -15.83 25.08 -8.30
CA THR A 182 -17.11 25.64 -8.76
C THR A 182 -16.93 26.80 -9.74
N THR A 183 -15.70 27.28 -9.90
CA THR A 183 -15.31 28.35 -10.84
C THR A 183 -14.18 27.85 -11.76
N PRO A 184 -14.52 27.04 -12.79
CA PRO A 184 -13.51 26.35 -13.60
C PRO A 184 -12.67 27.32 -14.45
N GLN A 185 -13.14 28.54 -14.66
CA GLN A 185 -12.44 29.59 -15.39
C GLN A 185 -12.57 30.91 -14.62
N LEU A 186 -11.45 31.61 -14.46
CA LEU A 186 -11.38 32.97 -13.92
C LEU A 186 -10.81 33.89 -15.00
N ASN A 187 -11.51 34.98 -15.30
CA ASN A 187 -11.08 35.97 -16.28
C ASN A 187 -10.62 37.24 -15.56
N PHE A 188 -9.32 37.54 -15.64
CA PHE A 188 -8.73 38.72 -15.04
C PHE A 188 -8.64 39.85 -16.07
N ILE A 189 -9.74 40.59 -16.25
CA ILE A 189 -9.80 41.70 -17.21
C ILE A 189 -9.19 42.95 -16.56
N ILE A 190 -7.95 43.27 -16.90
CA ILE A 190 -7.23 44.45 -16.38
C ILE A 190 -7.58 45.73 -17.17
N GLY A 191 -8.01 45.58 -18.43
CA GLY A 191 -8.32 46.70 -19.32
C GLY A 191 -7.08 47.35 -19.92
N ASP A 192 -7.27 48.47 -20.60
CA ASP A 192 -6.18 49.25 -21.22
C ASP A 192 -5.55 50.19 -20.20
N ILE A 193 -4.24 50.01 -19.97
CA ILE A 193 -3.46 50.81 -19.04
C ILE A 193 -2.43 51.64 -19.82
N PRO A 194 -2.49 52.99 -19.79
CA PRO A 194 -1.53 53.82 -20.51
C PRO A 194 -0.09 53.59 -20.03
N ALA A 195 0.86 53.48 -20.95
CA ALA A 195 2.27 53.23 -20.62
C ALA A 195 2.85 54.24 -19.61
N SER A 196 2.40 55.50 -19.65
CA SER A 196 2.80 56.56 -18.74
C SER A 196 2.47 56.28 -17.26
N THR A 197 1.54 55.36 -16.97
CA THR A 197 1.14 55.00 -15.60
C THR A 197 2.03 53.92 -14.96
N PHE A 198 2.88 53.24 -15.74
CA PHE A 198 3.85 52.27 -15.22
C PHE A 198 5.08 52.93 -14.57
N GLY A 199 5.15 54.26 -14.55
CA GLY A 199 6.25 55.00 -13.94
C GLY A 199 7.60 54.76 -14.65
N SER A 200 8.69 55.16 -13.99
CA SER A 200 10.06 55.01 -14.50
C SER A 200 10.88 53.93 -13.78
N THR A 201 10.29 53.25 -12.80
CA THR A 201 10.97 52.27 -11.94
C THR A 201 10.45 50.87 -12.23
N VAL A 202 11.35 49.92 -12.50
CA VAL A 202 11.04 48.49 -12.68
C VAL A 202 10.32 47.94 -11.43
N GLY A 203 9.27 47.15 -11.65
CA GLY A 203 8.44 46.58 -10.58
C GLY A 203 7.28 47.47 -10.13
N THR A 204 7.03 48.60 -10.81
CA THR A 204 5.87 49.46 -10.55
C THR A 204 4.59 48.83 -11.07
N THR A 205 3.59 48.66 -10.18
CA THR A 205 2.24 48.24 -10.55
C THR A 205 1.33 49.48 -10.62
N PRO A 206 0.75 49.83 -11.79
CA PRO A 206 -0.12 51.00 -11.92
C PRO A 206 -1.33 50.92 -11.00
N ALA A 207 -1.72 52.06 -10.42
CA ALA A 207 -2.97 52.15 -9.67
C ALA A 207 -4.17 51.88 -10.60
N GLY A 208 -5.10 51.02 -10.17
CA GLY A 208 -6.25 50.60 -10.98
C GLY A 208 -5.97 49.45 -11.94
N ALA A 209 -4.72 48.98 -12.09
CA ALA A 209 -4.36 47.80 -12.89
C ALA A 209 -4.47 46.48 -12.09
N GLN A 210 -5.46 46.37 -11.21
CA GLN A 210 -5.69 45.20 -10.37
C GLN A 210 -7.09 44.65 -10.62
N ASN A 211 -7.18 43.33 -10.81
CA ASN A 211 -8.46 42.62 -10.90
C ASN A 211 -8.44 41.45 -9.92
N THR A 212 -9.42 41.42 -9.02
CA THR A 212 -9.59 40.35 -8.03
C THR A 212 -10.66 39.38 -8.50
N GLN A 213 -10.31 38.09 -8.56
CA GLN A 213 -11.23 37.00 -8.86
C GLN A 213 -11.29 36.05 -7.67
N ASN A 214 -12.48 35.47 -7.44
CA ASN A 214 -12.69 34.50 -6.37
C ASN A 214 -12.68 33.08 -6.95
N LEU A 215 -11.74 32.25 -6.49
CA LEU A 215 -11.75 30.82 -6.76
C LEU A 215 -12.76 30.13 -5.84
N GLY A 216 -13.91 29.79 -6.40
CA GLY A 216 -14.94 28.99 -5.74
C GLY A 216 -14.53 27.52 -5.64
N LEU A 217 -14.57 26.99 -4.42
CA LEU A 217 -14.36 25.59 -4.08
C LEU A 217 -15.54 25.08 -3.24
N SER A 218 -15.99 23.85 -3.51
CA SER A 218 -16.93 23.12 -2.66
C SER A 218 -16.21 21.93 -2.07
N CYS A 219 -15.96 21.97 -0.76
CA CYS A 219 -15.14 20.98 -0.06
C CYS A 219 -15.93 20.23 0.99
N SER A 220 -15.56 18.97 1.21
CA SER A 220 -16.01 18.24 2.40
C SER A 220 -15.47 18.92 3.67
N ALA A 221 -16.23 18.85 4.77
CA ALA A 221 -15.81 19.41 6.04
C ALA A 221 -14.45 18.82 6.50
N GLY A 222 -13.55 19.68 6.96
CA GLY A 222 -12.21 19.29 7.41
C GLY A 222 -11.17 19.10 6.29
N THR A 223 -11.49 19.41 5.04
CA THR A 223 -10.52 19.36 3.94
C THR A 223 -9.48 20.47 4.07
N ASN A 224 -8.19 20.11 4.13
CA ASN A 224 -7.09 21.06 4.00
C ASN A 224 -6.85 21.36 2.51
N ILE A 225 -6.76 22.64 2.16
CA ILE A 225 -6.63 23.10 0.78
C ILE A 225 -5.23 23.66 0.57
N THR A 226 -4.55 23.23 -0.48
CA THR A 226 -3.31 23.84 -0.98
C THR A 226 -3.55 24.26 -2.42
N VAL A 227 -3.17 25.50 -2.76
CA VAL A 227 -3.32 26.06 -4.10
C VAL A 227 -1.93 26.37 -4.64
N SER A 228 -1.67 25.95 -5.88
CA SER A 228 -0.48 26.31 -6.63
C SER A 228 -0.89 26.98 -7.94
N LEU A 229 -0.24 28.09 -8.27
CA LEU A 229 -0.40 28.77 -9.55
C LEU A 229 0.79 28.43 -10.44
N SER A 230 0.53 28.15 -11.72
CA SER A 230 1.57 27.90 -12.73
C SER A 230 1.23 28.64 -14.02
N GLY A 231 2.26 29.13 -14.70
CA GLY A 231 2.15 29.91 -15.93
C GLY A 231 3.51 30.08 -16.60
N VAL A 232 3.52 30.68 -17.80
CA VAL A 232 4.76 30.98 -18.52
C VAL A 232 5.43 32.19 -17.85
N GLN A 233 6.71 32.08 -17.51
CA GLN A 233 7.47 33.19 -16.93
C GLN A 233 7.76 34.25 -18.00
N ASN A 234 7.70 35.53 -17.63
CA ASN A 234 8.07 36.63 -18.52
C ASN A 234 9.57 36.50 -18.90
N PRO A 235 9.92 36.38 -20.20
CA PRO A 235 11.30 36.20 -20.64
C PRO A 235 12.20 37.40 -20.34
N ASP A 236 11.63 38.59 -20.18
CA ASP A 236 12.36 39.83 -19.89
C ASP A 236 12.59 40.05 -18.39
N SER A 237 12.17 39.10 -17.53
CA SER A 237 12.29 39.20 -16.07
C SER A 237 12.88 37.92 -15.46
N ALA A 238 13.94 38.09 -14.67
CA ALA A 238 14.49 37.01 -13.84
C ALA A 238 13.60 36.68 -12.62
N ASN A 239 12.58 37.50 -12.31
CA ASN A 239 11.71 37.28 -11.17
C ASN A 239 10.57 36.28 -11.52
N PRO A 240 10.51 35.11 -10.85
CA PRO A 240 9.49 34.08 -11.14
C PRO A 240 8.07 34.50 -10.75
N SER A 241 7.87 35.64 -10.07
CA SER A 241 6.54 36.18 -9.77
C SER A 241 5.89 36.92 -10.94
N VAL A 242 6.58 37.07 -12.08
CA VAL A 242 6.09 37.81 -13.25
C VAL A 242 5.80 36.82 -14.38
N MET A 243 4.51 36.64 -14.69
CA MET A 243 4.08 35.83 -15.83
C MET A 243 4.19 36.61 -17.15
N ALA A 244 4.41 35.89 -18.25
CA ALA A 244 4.47 36.44 -19.59
C ALA A 244 3.09 36.96 -20.03
N LEU A 245 3.12 37.98 -20.89
CA LEU A 245 1.96 38.36 -21.69
C LEU A 245 1.77 37.31 -22.79
N THR A 246 0.52 36.88 -23.01
CA THR A 246 0.13 35.94 -24.07
C THR A 246 -0.64 36.64 -25.17
#